data_AF-A0A924BF09-F1
#
_entry.id   AF-A0A924BF09-F1
#
_cell.length_a   1.000
_cell.length_b   1.000
_cell.length_c   1.000
_cell.angle_alpha   90.00
_cell.angle_beta   90.00
_cell.angle_gamma   90.00
#
_symmetry.space_group_name_H-M   'P 1'
#
loop_
_entity.id
_entity.type
_entity.pdbx_description
1 polymer ?
#
loop_
_entity_poly.entity_id
_entity_poly.type
_entity_poly.pdbx_seq_one_letter_code
_entity_poly.pdbx_strand_id
1 'polypeptide(L)'
;MEKEKEKLKQLPISNILERVLEPSLYDKYKKKLGFSPTADYLYQWALISLNESNSDKAISFLISALDIDRKHIPTLHLLKSMVIGLSKDFYEHGGAEYKQKYNDLNELSDTIRKKAISIKKKNEKVKLEVKVIEESMNQGFFIFRYFRKSKKENELIALKNIMMENFDKIEMHKKELRKVKRFKKNEEYSKILGTILEICILPKRYNWANKSGTPE
;
A
#
# COMPACT_ATOMS: atom_id res chain seq x y z
N MET A 1 -25.15 -32.47 37.49
CA MET A 1 -24.52 -32.64 36.16
C MET A 1 -25.22 -31.71 35.17
N GLU A 2 -25.02 -30.40 35.29
CA GLU A 2 -25.64 -29.38 34.42
C GLU A 2 -24.61 -28.27 34.10
N LYS A 3 -23.38 -28.68 33.78
CA LYS A 3 -22.32 -27.80 33.26
C LYS A 3 -21.90 -28.20 31.85
N GLU A 4 -22.83 -28.78 31.08
CA GLU A 4 -22.63 -29.02 29.67
C GLU A 4 -23.35 -27.98 28.81
N LYS A 5 -22.52 -27.15 28.18
CA LYS A 5 -22.66 -26.74 26.78
C LYS A 5 -23.76 -25.72 26.47
N GLU A 6 -23.70 -24.56 27.11
CA GLU A 6 -23.82 -23.34 26.31
C GLU A 6 -22.50 -23.14 25.55
N LYS A 7 -22.27 -23.97 24.51
CA LYS A 7 -21.28 -23.62 23.48
C LYS A 7 -21.85 -22.37 22.82
N LEU A 8 -21.49 -21.21 23.35
CA LEU A 8 -21.67 -19.92 22.67
C LEU A 8 -21.23 -20.13 21.22
N LYS A 9 -22.20 -20.20 20.30
CA LYS A 9 -21.94 -20.34 18.87
C LYS A 9 -21.04 -19.16 18.53
N GLN A 10 -19.80 -19.46 18.23
CA GLN A 10 -18.83 -18.44 17.90
C GLN A 10 -19.29 -17.78 16.61
N LEU A 11 -19.51 -16.46 16.65
CA LEU A 11 -19.86 -15.70 15.45
C LEU A 11 -18.82 -15.93 14.35
N PRO A 12 -19.20 -15.90 13.06
CA PRO A 12 -18.23 -15.80 11.98
C PRO A 12 -17.23 -14.67 12.22
N ILE A 13 -15.96 -14.89 11.85
CA ILE A 13 -14.91 -13.87 11.93
C ILE A 13 -15.31 -12.65 11.12
N SER A 14 -15.90 -12.84 9.93
CA SER A 14 -16.42 -11.74 9.11
C SER A 14 -17.35 -10.79 9.87
N ASN A 15 -18.25 -11.33 10.70
CA ASN A 15 -19.16 -10.50 11.52
C ASN A 15 -18.42 -9.70 12.60
N ILE A 16 -17.34 -10.24 13.14
CA ILE A 16 -16.50 -9.52 14.12
C ILE A 16 -15.69 -8.45 13.40
N LEU A 17 -15.11 -8.77 12.24
CA LEU A 17 -14.35 -7.83 11.41
C LEU A 17 -15.21 -6.64 10.96
N GLU A 18 -16.48 -6.86 10.62
CA GLU A 18 -17.44 -5.81 10.27
C GLU A 18 -17.56 -4.72 11.35
N ARG A 19 -17.40 -5.11 12.62
CA ARG A 19 -17.54 -4.20 13.77
C ARG A 19 -16.22 -3.59 14.24
N VAL A 20 -15.09 -4.22 13.90
CA VAL A 20 -13.76 -3.83 14.39
C VAL A 20 -12.99 -3.03 13.34
N LEU A 21 -13.17 -3.34 12.06
CA LEU A 21 -12.50 -2.67 10.97
C LEU A 21 -13.28 -1.46 10.47
N GLU A 22 -12.56 -0.51 9.87
CA GLU A 22 -13.19 0.57 9.11
C GLU A 22 -14.00 -0.02 7.94
N PRO A 23 -15.19 0.55 7.61
CA PRO A 23 -16.07 0.01 6.57
C PRO A 23 -15.36 -0.19 5.22
N SER A 24 -14.51 0.77 4.82
CA SER A 24 -13.74 0.72 3.58
C SER A 24 -12.77 -0.48 3.51
N LEU A 25 -12.15 -0.82 4.65
CA LEU A 25 -11.29 -2.00 4.76
C LEU A 25 -12.14 -3.27 4.76
N TYR A 26 -13.22 -3.30 5.54
CA TYR A 26 -14.08 -4.47 5.59
C TYR A 26 -14.63 -4.86 4.21
N ASP A 27 -15.18 -3.90 3.48
CA ASP A 27 -15.75 -4.12 2.14
C ASP A 27 -14.69 -4.62 1.13
N LYS A 28 -13.45 -4.16 1.27
CA LYS A 28 -12.33 -4.59 0.41
C LYS A 28 -12.05 -6.09 0.54
N TYR A 29 -12.14 -6.65 1.75
CA TYR A 29 -11.76 -8.05 2.01
C TYR A 29 -12.96 -9.00 2.15
N LYS A 30 -14.17 -8.49 2.39
CA LYS A 30 -15.40 -9.29 2.42
C LYS A 30 -15.80 -9.72 1.00
N LYS A 31 -15.35 -10.89 0.56
CA LYS A 31 -15.79 -11.49 -0.70
C LYS A 31 -16.74 -12.66 -0.42
N LYS A 32 -18.00 -12.50 -0.81
CA LYS A 32 -18.97 -13.59 -0.79
C LYS A 32 -18.62 -14.56 -1.93
N LEU A 33 -18.50 -15.83 -1.60
CA LEU A 33 -18.37 -16.89 -2.60
C LEU A 33 -19.77 -17.43 -2.91
N GLY A 34 -20.07 -17.63 -4.20
CA GLY A 34 -21.37 -18.14 -4.66
C GLY A 34 -21.58 -19.64 -4.43
N PHE A 35 -20.72 -20.28 -3.65
CA PHE A 35 -20.74 -21.71 -3.33
C PHE A 35 -20.25 -21.91 -1.90
N SER A 36 -20.41 -23.13 -1.35
CA SER A 36 -19.96 -23.50 0.00
C SER A 36 -18.68 -24.36 -0.05
N PRO A 37 -17.50 -23.76 -0.20
CA PRO A 37 -16.23 -24.48 -0.21
C PRO A 37 -15.88 -25.07 1.16
N THR A 38 -14.86 -25.94 1.21
CA THR A 38 -14.21 -26.35 2.46
C THR A 38 -13.11 -25.36 2.86
N ALA A 39 -12.70 -25.37 4.12
CA ALA A 39 -11.58 -24.55 4.60
C ALA A 39 -10.26 -24.86 3.88
N ASP A 40 -9.98 -26.13 3.59
CA ASP A 40 -8.82 -26.57 2.80
C ASP A 40 -8.81 -26.00 1.39
N TYR A 41 -9.96 -26.04 0.71
CA TYR A 41 -10.09 -25.50 -0.63
C TYR A 41 -9.76 -24.00 -0.66
N LEU A 42 -10.30 -23.25 0.30
CA LEU A 42 -10.03 -21.81 0.43
C LEU A 42 -8.57 -21.52 0.78
N TYR A 43 -7.96 -22.34 1.64
CA TYR A 43 -6.54 -22.24 1.94
C TYR A 43 -5.68 -22.41 0.68
N GLN A 44 -5.98 -23.39 -0.18
CA GLN A 44 -5.27 -23.57 -1.45
C GLN A 44 -5.44 -22.36 -2.39
N TRP A 45 -6.64 -21.78 -2.48
CA TRP A 45 -6.86 -20.56 -3.26
C TRP A 45 -6.12 -19.34 -2.70
N ALA A 46 -5.95 -19.27 -1.37
CA ALA A 46 -5.12 -18.24 -0.77
C ALA A 46 -3.66 -18.39 -1.19
N LEU A 47 -3.12 -19.61 -1.20
CA LEU A 47 -1.76 -19.87 -1.68
C LEU A 47 -1.57 -19.52 -3.16
N ILE A 48 -2.51 -19.93 -4.02
CA ILE A 48 -2.51 -19.58 -5.45
C ILE A 48 -2.52 -18.06 -5.61
N SER A 49 -3.39 -17.37 -4.87
CA SER A 49 -3.49 -15.90 -4.92
C SER A 49 -2.20 -15.22 -4.47
N LEU A 50 -1.50 -15.77 -3.47
CA LEU A 50 -0.18 -15.26 -3.06
C LEU A 50 0.88 -15.48 -4.15
N ASN A 51 0.87 -16.64 -4.81
CA ASN A 51 1.79 -16.92 -5.92
C ASN A 51 1.55 -15.95 -7.11
N GLU A 52 0.30 -15.55 -7.33
CA GLU A 52 -0.08 -14.51 -8.30
C GLU A 52 0.18 -13.07 -7.82
N SER A 53 0.90 -12.89 -6.70
CA SER A 53 1.15 -11.57 -6.08
C SER A 53 -0.12 -10.79 -5.72
N ASN A 54 -1.23 -11.50 -5.47
CA ASN A 54 -2.53 -10.94 -5.13
C ASN A 54 -2.86 -11.15 -3.63
N SER A 55 -2.17 -10.41 -2.77
CA SER A 55 -2.37 -10.46 -1.31
C SER A 55 -3.79 -10.11 -0.89
N ASP A 56 -4.47 -9.19 -1.59
CA ASP A 56 -5.85 -8.80 -1.26
C ASP A 56 -6.80 -9.99 -1.36
N LYS A 57 -6.75 -10.73 -2.49
CA LYS A 57 -7.54 -11.96 -2.67
C LYS A 57 -7.15 -13.04 -1.67
N ALA A 58 -5.85 -13.21 -1.43
CA ALA A 58 -5.38 -14.21 -0.47
C ALA A 58 -5.99 -13.98 0.92
N ILE A 59 -5.95 -12.74 1.41
CA ILE A 59 -6.53 -12.36 2.71
C ILE A 59 -8.04 -12.64 2.73
N SER A 60 -8.78 -12.31 1.68
CA SER A 60 -10.21 -12.65 1.57
C SER A 60 -10.46 -14.16 1.71
N PHE A 61 -9.67 -15.00 1.03
CA PHE A 61 -9.81 -16.45 1.12
C PHE A 61 -9.48 -16.98 2.52
N LEU A 62 -8.47 -16.41 3.20
CA LEU A 62 -8.11 -16.80 4.57
C LEU A 62 -9.22 -16.45 5.57
N ILE A 63 -9.86 -15.28 5.42
CA ILE A 63 -11.02 -14.90 6.23
C ILE A 63 -12.15 -15.92 6.04
N SER A 64 -12.51 -16.21 4.79
CA SER A 64 -13.56 -17.19 4.48
C SER A 64 -13.22 -18.58 5.00
N ALA A 65 -11.95 -19.01 4.95
CA ALA A 65 -11.54 -20.31 5.47
C ALA A 65 -11.75 -20.41 6.98
N LEU A 66 -11.47 -19.33 7.71
CA LEU A 66 -11.63 -19.28 9.16
C LEU A 66 -13.07 -18.98 9.62
N ASP A 67 -13.91 -18.44 8.75
CA ASP A 67 -15.36 -18.41 8.97
C ASP A 67 -15.95 -19.83 9.00
N ILE A 68 -15.40 -20.74 8.19
CA ILE A 68 -15.81 -22.15 8.13
C ILE A 68 -15.18 -22.95 9.27
N ASP A 69 -13.86 -22.88 9.42
CA ASP A 69 -13.14 -23.52 10.51
C ASP A 69 -12.13 -22.55 11.13
N ARG A 70 -12.53 -21.94 12.24
CA ARG A 70 -11.71 -20.99 12.99
C ARG A 70 -10.38 -21.57 13.49
N LYS A 71 -10.32 -22.89 13.69
CA LYS A 71 -9.12 -23.58 14.20
C LYS A 71 -8.31 -24.24 13.09
N HIS A 72 -8.61 -23.93 11.82
CA HIS A 72 -7.91 -24.48 10.67
C HIS A 72 -6.40 -24.18 10.73
N ILE A 73 -5.62 -25.17 11.14
CA ILE A 73 -4.19 -25.04 11.45
C ILE A 73 -3.39 -24.49 10.25
N PRO A 74 -3.56 -24.99 9.01
CA PRO A 74 -2.83 -24.47 7.85
C PRO A 74 -3.09 -22.97 7.61
N THR A 75 -4.35 -22.54 7.74
CA THR A 75 -4.72 -21.12 7.55
C THR A 75 -4.10 -20.24 8.64
N LEU A 76 -4.17 -20.67 9.91
CA LEU A 76 -3.56 -19.92 11.01
C LEU A 76 -2.03 -19.84 10.87
N HIS A 77 -1.39 -20.91 10.43
CA HIS A 77 0.05 -20.93 10.17
C HIS A 77 0.43 -19.96 9.04
N LEU A 78 -0.33 -19.95 7.94
CA LEU A 78 -0.10 -19.05 6.82
C LEU A 78 -0.29 -17.57 7.24
N LEU A 79 -1.35 -17.26 7.97
CA LEU A 79 -1.57 -15.91 8.53
C LEU A 79 -0.40 -15.45 9.39
N LYS A 80 0.07 -16.31 10.30
CA LYS A 80 1.24 -16.02 11.15
C LYS A 80 2.48 -15.76 10.30
N SER A 81 2.72 -16.59 9.29
CA SER A 81 3.86 -16.47 8.38
C SER A 81 3.81 -15.17 7.57
N MET A 82 2.63 -14.78 7.10
CA MET A 82 2.42 -13.51 6.41
C MET A 82 2.70 -12.31 7.32
N VAL A 83 2.20 -12.32 8.57
CA VAL A 83 2.48 -11.22 9.53
C VAL A 83 3.97 -11.09 9.81
N ILE A 84 4.68 -12.21 10.02
CA ILE A 84 6.12 -12.21 10.21
C ILE A 84 6.83 -11.68 8.96
N GLY A 85 6.42 -12.11 7.77
CA GLY A 85 6.97 -11.65 6.50
C GLY A 85 6.79 -10.15 6.28
N LEU A 86 5.60 -9.61 6.56
CA LEU A 86 5.31 -8.17 6.44
C LEU A 86 6.12 -7.35 7.43
N SER A 87 6.27 -7.84 8.67
CA SER A 87 7.10 -7.22 9.69
C SER A 87 8.56 -7.17 9.24
N LYS A 88 9.11 -8.31 8.80
CA LYS A 88 10.48 -8.41 8.29
C LYS A 88 10.70 -7.47 7.09
N ASP A 89 9.79 -7.50 6.13
CA ASP A 89 9.83 -6.64 4.94
C ASP A 89 9.84 -5.15 5.33
N PHE A 90 9.00 -4.78 6.30
CA PHE A 90 8.95 -3.42 6.82
C PHE A 90 10.28 -2.99 7.43
N TYR A 91 10.88 -3.81 8.30
CA TYR A 91 12.16 -3.47 8.95
C TYR A 91 13.34 -3.45 7.97
N GLU A 92 13.46 -4.45 7.09
CA GLU A 92 14.57 -4.56 6.13
C GLU A 92 14.61 -3.42 5.10
N HIS A 93 13.45 -2.84 4.78
CA HIS A 93 13.36 -1.75 3.80
C HIS A 93 13.43 -0.36 4.43
N GLY A 94 13.78 -0.23 5.71
CA GLY A 94 13.93 1.06 6.40
C GLY A 94 12.64 1.57 7.05
N GLY A 95 11.68 0.69 7.33
CA GLY A 95 10.45 1.03 8.04
C GLY A 95 10.67 1.55 9.46
N ALA A 96 11.77 1.13 10.12
CA ALA A 96 12.17 1.66 11.42
C ALA A 96 12.56 3.14 11.35
N GLU A 97 13.42 3.50 10.38
CA GLU A 97 13.80 4.90 10.12
C GLU A 97 12.59 5.74 9.72
N TYR A 98 11.66 5.14 8.98
CA TYR A 98 10.39 5.76 8.62
C TYR A 98 9.55 6.10 9.87
N LYS A 99 9.30 5.13 10.77
CA LYS A 99 8.51 5.35 12.00
C LYS A 99 9.11 6.40 12.93
N GLN A 100 10.43 6.53 12.93
CA GLN A 100 11.12 7.55 13.73
C GLN A 100 10.96 8.95 13.15
N LYS A 101 10.93 9.07 11.81
CA LYS A 101 10.98 10.36 11.12
C LYS A 101 9.59 10.92 10.78
N TYR A 102 8.58 10.06 10.67
CA TYR A 102 7.26 10.46 10.21
C TYR A 102 6.17 9.78 11.02
N ASN A 103 5.28 10.59 11.59
CA ASN A 103 4.12 10.10 12.35
C ASN A 103 2.99 9.62 11.42
N ASP A 104 2.89 10.16 10.20
CA ASP A 104 1.82 9.83 9.25
C ASP A 104 2.35 9.60 7.82
N LEU A 105 2.08 8.40 7.29
CA LEU A 105 2.44 8.00 5.92
C LEU A 105 1.68 8.80 4.88
N ASN A 106 0.50 9.32 5.22
CA ASN A 106 -0.31 10.17 4.35
C ASN A 106 0.36 11.52 4.15
N GLU A 107 0.75 12.18 5.24
CA GLU A 107 1.45 13.45 5.18
C GLU A 107 2.77 13.35 4.40
N LEU A 108 3.57 12.29 4.64
CA LEU A 108 4.80 12.08 3.88
C LEU A 108 4.52 11.89 2.38
N SER A 109 3.56 11.03 2.04
CA SER A 109 3.16 10.78 0.65
C SER A 109 2.76 12.07 -0.06
N ASP A 110 1.98 12.93 0.60
CA ASP A 110 1.52 14.18 0.04
C ASP A 110 2.64 15.21 -0.09
N THR A 111 3.57 15.24 0.86
CA THR A 111 4.77 16.08 0.80
C THR A 111 5.65 15.69 -0.39
N ILE A 112 5.91 14.40 -0.58
CA ILE A 112 6.68 13.90 -1.74
C ILE A 112 5.95 14.24 -3.04
N ARG A 113 4.63 14.08 -3.08
CA ARG A 113 3.81 14.46 -4.26
C ARG A 113 3.92 15.94 -4.59
N LYS A 114 3.78 16.82 -3.59
CA LYS A 114 3.89 18.28 -3.76
C LYS A 114 5.27 18.67 -4.27
N LYS A 115 6.35 18.07 -3.72
CA LYS A 115 7.73 18.27 -4.21
C LYS A 115 7.89 17.83 -5.66
N ALA A 116 7.42 16.63 -6.02
CA ALA A 116 7.49 16.12 -7.38
C ALA A 116 6.71 17.00 -8.38
N ILE A 117 5.52 17.47 -8.01
CA ILE A 117 4.70 18.38 -8.84
C ILE A 117 5.41 19.73 -9.02
N SER A 118 5.98 20.28 -7.95
CA SER A 118 6.72 21.56 -7.99
C SER A 118 7.92 21.47 -8.94
N ILE A 119 8.73 20.41 -8.83
CA ILE A 119 9.88 20.18 -9.72
C ILE A 119 9.40 19.96 -11.17
N LYS A 120 8.32 19.20 -11.38
CA LYS A 120 7.74 19.02 -12.72
C LYS A 120 7.35 20.35 -13.37
N LYS A 121 6.68 21.24 -12.62
CA LYS A 121 6.33 22.60 -13.10
C LYS A 121 7.57 23.44 -13.42
N LYS A 122 8.62 23.37 -12.59
CA LYS A 122 9.91 24.03 -12.89
C LYS A 122 10.52 23.47 -14.18
N ASN A 123 10.47 22.15 -14.37
CA ASN A 123 11.02 21.50 -15.55
C ASN A 123 10.26 21.86 -16.84
N GLU A 124 8.94 22.03 -16.75
CA GLU A 124 8.11 22.51 -17.87
C GLU A 124 8.50 23.95 -18.28
N LYS A 125 8.79 24.83 -17.31
CA LYS A 125 9.30 26.19 -17.59
C LYS A 125 10.67 26.16 -18.28
N VAL A 126 11.62 25.40 -17.75
CA VAL A 126 12.96 25.23 -18.36
C VAL A 126 12.84 24.66 -19.77
N LYS A 127 11.93 23.72 -20.00
CA LYS A 127 11.68 23.16 -21.35
C LYS A 127 11.18 24.22 -22.33
N LEU A 128 10.34 25.16 -21.88
CA LEU A 128 9.90 26.29 -22.71
C LEU A 128 11.07 27.23 -23.01
N GLU A 129 11.90 27.55 -22.02
CA GLU A 129 13.10 28.39 -22.20
C GLU A 129 14.09 27.76 -23.20
N VAL A 130 14.33 26.45 -23.10
CA VAL A 130 15.14 25.69 -24.06
C VAL A 130 14.59 25.83 -25.48
N LYS A 131 13.27 25.66 -25.68
CA LYS A 131 12.64 25.80 -26.99
C LYS A 131 12.83 27.21 -27.57
N VAL A 132 12.60 28.24 -26.76
CA VAL A 132 12.76 29.64 -27.18
C VAL A 132 14.21 29.91 -27.63
N ILE A 133 15.20 29.40 -26.88
CA ILE A 133 16.61 29.55 -27.26
C ILE A 133 16.91 28.79 -28.55
N GLU A 134 16.46 27.54 -28.70
CA GLU A 134 16.66 26.72 -29.90
C GLU A 134 16.05 27.36 -31.15
N GLU A 135 14.82 27.88 -31.05
CA GLU A 135 14.16 28.63 -32.14
C GLU A 135 14.94 29.91 -32.49
N SER A 136 15.42 30.65 -31.48
CA SER A 136 16.21 31.87 -31.70
C SER A 136 17.59 31.61 -32.33
N MET A 137 18.14 30.40 -32.15
CA MET A 137 19.40 29.99 -32.79
C MET A 137 19.20 29.61 -34.26
N ASN A 138 18.01 29.13 -34.62
CA ASN A 138 17.66 28.75 -35.99
C ASN A 138 17.35 29.97 -36.88
N GLN A 139 16.88 31.09 -36.32
CA GLN A 139 16.44 32.30 -37.05
C GLN A 139 17.53 33.36 -37.31
N GLY A 140 18.80 33.16 -36.94
CA GLY A 140 19.84 34.21 -36.96
C GLY A 140 20.60 34.43 -38.29
N PHE A 141 20.71 35.70 -38.72
CA PHE A 141 21.51 36.20 -39.87
C PHE A 141 23.03 35.90 -39.72
N PHE A 142 23.70 35.53 -40.82
CA PHE A 142 25.02 34.86 -40.86
C PHE A 142 26.19 35.58 -40.14
N ILE A 143 26.20 36.92 -40.05
CA ILE A 143 27.40 37.68 -39.65
C ILE A 143 27.47 37.97 -38.14
N PHE A 144 26.33 38.11 -37.46
CA PHE A 144 26.26 38.16 -35.98
C PHE A 144 26.27 36.78 -35.31
N ARG A 145 26.32 35.72 -36.12
CA ARG A 145 26.09 34.32 -35.69
C ARG A 145 27.26 33.75 -34.90
N TYR A 146 28.51 34.15 -35.15
CA TYR A 146 29.66 33.45 -34.55
C TYR A 146 29.86 33.75 -33.04
N PHE A 147 29.86 35.02 -32.62
CA PHE A 147 30.06 35.39 -31.21
C PHE A 147 28.82 35.23 -30.33
N ARG A 148 27.61 35.46 -30.86
CA ARG A 148 26.35 35.22 -30.13
C ARG A 148 26.03 33.73 -29.95
N LYS A 149 26.54 32.86 -30.83
CA LYS A 149 26.29 31.41 -30.79
C LYS A 149 26.97 30.73 -29.61
N SER A 150 28.24 31.05 -29.32
CA SER A 150 28.94 30.49 -28.16
C SER A 150 28.23 30.77 -26.82
N LYS A 151 27.79 32.01 -26.58
CA LYS A 151 27.09 32.37 -25.34
C LYS A 151 25.74 31.67 -25.21
N LYS A 152 24.94 31.64 -26.30
CA LYS A 152 23.65 30.96 -26.33
C LYS A 152 23.78 29.43 -26.25
N GLU A 153 24.84 28.85 -26.82
CA GLU A 153 25.15 27.42 -26.69
C GLU A 153 25.49 27.05 -25.25
N ASN A 154 26.31 27.85 -24.57
CA ASN A 154 26.63 27.63 -23.16
C ASN A 154 25.38 27.73 -22.28
N GLU A 155 24.51 28.70 -22.55
CA GLU A 155 23.23 28.86 -21.85
C GLU A 155 22.28 27.68 -22.12
N LEU A 156 22.20 27.21 -23.38
CA LEU A 156 21.43 26.03 -23.76
C LEU A 156 21.94 24.76 -23.06
N ILE A 157 23.25 24.56 -23.00
CA ILE A 157 23.87 23.44 -22.28
C ILE A 157 23.53 23.52 -20.79
N ALA A 158 23.64 24.69 -20.17
CA ALA A 158 23.30 24.88 -18.76
C ALA A 158 21.83 24.55 -18.48
N LEU A 159 20.89 25.03 -19.30
CA LEU A 159 19.47 24.71 -19.16
C LEU A 159 19.16 23.23 -19.38
N LYS A 160 19.83 22.58 -20.34
CA LYS A 160 19.71 21.13 -20.56
C LYS A 160 20.22 20.34 -19.36
N ASN A 161 21.33 20.75 -18.74
CA ASN A 161 21.83 20.14 -17.51
C ASN A 161 20.83 20.29 -16.35
N ILE A 162 20.28 21.50 -16.16
CA ILE A 162 19.23 21.75 -15.15
C ILE A 162 17.99 20.87 -15.40
N MET A 163 17.60 20.71 -16.67
CA MET A 163 16.47 19.86 -17.05
C MET A 163 16.72 18.38 -16.71
N MET A 164 17.93 17.88 -16.97
CA MET A 164 18.35 16.52 -16.60
C MET A 164 18.36 16.32 -15.08
N GLU A 165 18.94 17.25 -14.32
CA GLU A 165 18.92 17.17 -12.85
C GLU A 165 17.51 17.17 -12.27
N ASN A 166 16.60 17.97 -12.84
CA ASN A 166 15.20 17.99 -12.44
C ASN A 166 14.51 16.66 -12.75
N PHE A 167 14.86 16.02 -13.87
CA PHE A 167 14.34 14.70 -14.23
C PHE A 167 14.79 13.63 -13.22
N ASP A 168 16.08 13.63 -12.85
CA ASP A 168 16.62 12.71 -11.85
C ASP A 168 15.95 12.89 -10.48
N LYS A 169 15.74 14.15 -10.06
CA LYS A 169 15.02 14.46 -8.81
C LYS A 169 13.56 13.98 -8.84
N ILE A 170 12.87 14.11 -9.98
CA ILE A 170 11.51 13.57 -10.16
C ILE A 170 11.52 12.04 -10.05
N GLU A 171 12.50 11.36 -10.67
CA GLU A 171 12.61 9.91 -10.61
C GLU A 171 12.88 9.41 -9.19
N MET A 172 13.77 10.10 -8.46
CA MET A 172 14.03 9.84 -7.05
C MET A 172 12.75 9.94 -6.21
N HIS A 173 11.98 11.03 -6.32
CA HIS A 173 10.72 11.17 -5.59
C HIS A 173 9.67 10.14 -6.00
N LYS A 174 9.64 9.68 -7.27
CA LYS A 174 8.79 8.56 -7.68
C LYS A 174 9.20 7.26 -7.00
N LYS A 175 10.50 6.97 -6.87
CA LYS A 175 11.02 5.80 -6.16
C LYS A 175 10.64 5.87 -4.67
N GLU A 176 10.82 7.01 -4.02
CA GLU A 176 10.38 7.23 -2.64
C GLU A 176 8.87 7.01 -2.47
N LEU A 177 8.04 7.56 -3.37
CA LEU A 177 6.59 7.37 -3.32
C LEU A 177 6.20 5.89 -3.43
N ARG A 178 6.91 5.10 -4.25
CA ARG A 178 6.67 3.65 -4.34
C ARG A 178 6.99 2.94 -3.02
N LYS A 179 8.09 3.32 -2.34
CA LYS A 179 8.44 2.79 -1.01
C LYS A 179 7.36 3.12 0.02
N VAL A 180 6.93 4.38 0.09
CA VAL A 180 5.87 4.82 1.03
C VAL A 180 4.55 4.07 0.76
N LYS A 181 4.18 3.87 -0.50
CA LYS A 181 2.99 3.07 -0.85
C LYS A 181 3.11 1.61 -0.40
N ARG A 182 4.30 1.01 -0.51
CA ARG A 182 4.57 -0.34 0.00
C ARG A 182 4.39 -0.40 1.51
N PHE A 183 4.94 0.57 2.26
CA PHE A 183 4.77 0.63 3.71
C PHE A 183 3.32 0.77 4.14
N LYS A 184 2.54 1.63 3.47
CA LYS A 184 1.10 1.75 3.73
C LYS A 184 0.38 0.41 3.57
N LYS A 185 0.68 -0.31 2.48
CA LYS A 185 0.12 -1.64 2.25
C LYS A 185 0.54 -2.64 3.32
N ASN A 186 1.82 -2.65 3.70
CA ASN A 186 2.31 -3.55 4.74
C ASN A 186 1.64 -3.29 6.09
N GLU A 187 1.42 -2.03 6.44
CA GLU A 187 0.71 -1.63 7.65
C GLU A 187 -0.77 -2.06 7.61
N GLU A 188 -1.46 -1.80 6.49
CA GLU A 188 -2.85 -2.23 6.28
C GLU A 188 -2.98 -3.75 6.43
N TYR A 189 -2.15 -4.52 5.73
CA TYR A 189 -2.15 -5.98 5.80
C TYR A 189 -1.82 -6.47 7.22
N SER A 190 -0.82 -5.89 7.87
CA SER A 190 -0.45 -6.28 9.24
C SER A 190 -1.59 -6.02 10.23
N LYS A 191 -2.30 -4.90 10.10
CA LYS A 191 -3.47 -4.56 10.93
C LYS A 191 -4.59 -5.59 10.78
N ILE A 192 -4.90 -5.98 9.55
CA ILE A 192 -5.99 -6.92 9.27
C ILE A 192 -5.62 -8.33 9.70
N LEU A 193 -4.45 -8.82 9.30
CA LEU A 193 -4.00 -10.17 9.65
C LEU A 193 -3.79 -10.32 11.17
N GLY A 194 -3.27 -9.27 11.82
CA GLY A 194 -3.15 -9.20 13.28
C GLY A 194 -4.50 -9.29 13.97
N THR A 195 -5.49 -8.52 13.50
CA THR A 195 -6.86 -8.59 14.02
C THR A 195 -7.48 -9.98 13.85
N ILE A 196 -7.31 -10.62 12.69
CA ILE A 196 -7.81 -11.98 12.44
C ILE A 196 -7.18 -12.97 13.42
N LEU A 197 -5.85 -12.93 13.59
CA LEU A 197 -5.14 -13.79 14.53
C LEU A 197 -5.59 -13.56 15.96
N GLU A 198 -5.80 -12.30 16.37
CA GLU A 198 -6.29 -11.98 17.71
C GLU A 198 -7.70 -12.56 17.95
N ILE A 199 -8.60 -12.44 16.98
CA ILE A 199 -9.95 -13.03 17.04
C ILE A 199 -9.88 -14.56 17.20
N CYS A 200 -8.98 -15.22 16.44
CA CYS A 200 -8.81 -16.66 16.50
C CYS A 200 -8.22 -17.15 17.83
N ILE A 201 -7.20 -16.45 18.35
CA ILE A 201 -6.47 -16.85 19.56
C ILE A 201 -7.23 -16.46 20.83
N LEU A 202 -7.88 -15.28 20.83
CA LEU A 202 -8.54 -14.69 21.98
C LEU A 202 -10.04 -14.43 21.72
N PRO A 203 -10.83 -15.45 21.32
CA PRO A 203 -12.22 -15.24 20.91
C PRO A 203 -13.10 -14.64 22.02
N LYS A 204 -12.76 -14.89 23.29
CA LYS A 204 -13.48 -14.34 24.45
C LYS A 204 -13.49 -12.81 24.48
N ARG A 205 -12.46 -12.14 23.93
CA ARG A 205 -12.40 -10.66 23.86
C ARG A 205 -13.49 -10.07 22.97
N TYR A 206 -14.04 -10.87 22.07
CA TYR A 206 -15.04 -10.46 21.09
C TYR A 206 -16.44 -10.99 21.40
N ASN A 207 -16.68 -11.52 22.61
CA ASN A 207 -17.99 -12.00 23.02
C ASN A 207 -19.07 -10.90 23.01
N TRP A 208 -18.68 -9.62 23.13
CA TRP A 208 -19.59 -8.48 22.97
C TRP A 208 -20.21 -8.40 21.58
N ALA A 209 -19.54 -8.95 20.55
CA ALA A 209 -20.08 -9.00 19.20
C ALA A 209 -21.34 -9.89 19.14
N ASN A 210 -21.48 -10.87 20.04
CA ASN A 210 -22.68 -11.72 20.13
C ASN A 210 -23.89 -10.99 20.72
N LYS A 211 -23.70 -9.86 21.42
CA LYS A 211 -24.75 -9.22 22.23
C LYS A 211 -25.71 -8.30 21.46
N SER A 212 -25.77 -8.38 20.13
CA SER A 212 -26.75 -7.60 19.35
C SER A 212 -28.11 -8.31 19.28
N GLY A 213 -28.71 -8.56 20.44
CA GLY A 213 -30.15 -8.71 20.60
C GLY A 213 -30.60 -7.51 21.43
N THR A 214 -31.35 -6.60 20.80
CA THR A 214 -32.19 -5.51 21.34
C THR A 214 -31.72 -4.76 22.62
N PRO A 215 -31.58 -3.42 22.58
CA PRO A 215 -31.68 -2.65 23.82
C PRO A 215 -33.10 -2.86 24.40
N GLU A 216 -33.17 -3.22 25.68
CA GLU A 216 -34.38 -3.13 26.51
C GLU A 216 -34.84 -1.67 26.63
#